data_AF-A0A955T5U4-F1
#
_entry.id   AF-A0A955T5U4-F1
#
_cell.length_a   1.000
_cell.length_b   1.000
_cell.length_c   1.000
_cell.angle_alpha   90.00
_cell.angle_beta   90.00
_cell.angle_gamma   90.00
#
_symmetry.space_group_name_H-M   'P 1'
#
loop_
_entity.id
_entity.type
_entity.pdbx_description
1 polymer ?
#
loop_
_entity_poly.entity_id
_entity_poly.type
_entity_poly.pdbx_seq_one_letter_code
_entity_poly.pdbx_strand_id
1 'polypeptide(L)'
;MKTNIHHKYSIHFLTLLIGYGWAASCPAQEFAIFEGIHEGTYRSWDLQDDVPTPGPTREVLVFISQEENLLTFNWDRRFEGEAVASGNCFSGMDLRNSQDRVVFEFFDACLVDNDIIGTLFSPGDTRIDFVLTCNGGCMAVDEATTTTVLRWNTGDGNFGVAENWEPQQVPSDTDLALFDRETPVTISITSETALSRRANIDRGAVTFAGGIYDLSSLDMTPGRRSFEVGTSSSDIVQCILTMGHGMESVHSAIGRDANANGVMTVAGEGVGWTNSGRMSIGLEGTGSLNIDEHAAVVCLEAFVGDEPGSAGSVSVRTTGLPAGKGTSEKTLWWTDDLIVGHYGEGDVTIENADVVSAATIIGSETGSRGVVTVRGSESRWDADELYVGFHGDGALLIEDGAVFSVKTAIGTFINHAGRVVVESQDLPSEMETRPLFLSNNGLLTIREKGLVVSTNCIIGLD
;
A
#
# COMPACT_ATOMS: atom_id res chain seq x y z
N MET A 1 17.21 -31.12 -57.27
CA MET A 1 17.26 -30.81 -55.83
C MET A 1 17.21 -29.29 -55.74
N LYS A 2 16.05 -28.61 -55.67
CA LYS A 2 15.22 -28.37 -54.46
C LYS A 2 16.10 -28.33 -53.21
N THR A 3 16.30 -27.16 -52.62
CA THR A 3 15.32 -26.55 -51.72
C THR A 3 15.15 -25.04 -51.94
N ASN A 4 13.97 -24.64 -52.44
CA ASN A 4 13.39 -23.36 -52.03
C ASN A 4 12.94 -23.55 -50.59
N ILE A 5 13.53 -22.84 -49.66
CA ILE A 5 13.00 -22.73 -48.30
C ILE A 5 11.81 -21.78 -48.41
N HIS A 6 10.61 -22.36 -48.53
CA HIS A 6 9.38 -21.61 -48.29
C HIS A 6 9.22 -21.52 -46.78
N HIS A 7 9.65 -20.41 -46.17
CA HIS A 7 9.19 -20.12 -44.82
C HIS A 7 7.69 -19.83 -44.90
N LYS A 8 6.89 -20.74 -44.36
CA LYS A 8 5.50 -20.46 -44.02
C LYS A 8 5.53 -19.53 -42.82
N TYR A 9 5.17 -18.27 -43.01
CA TYR A 9 4.88 -17.39 -41.89
C TYR A 9 3.39 -17.52 -41.59
N SER A 10 3.06 -17.96 -40.38
CA SER A 10 1.73 -17.79 -39.82
C SER A 10 1.73 -16.47 -39.05
N ILE A 11 0.95 -15.51 -39.54
CA ILE A 11 0.71 -14.27 -38.79
C ILE A 11 -0.36 -14.60 -37.75
N HIS A 12 0.00 -14.49 -36.48
CA HIS A 12 -0.91 -14.66 -35.36
C HIS A 12 -1.28 -13.28 -34.82
N PHE A 13 -2.57 -13.00 -34.76
CA PHE A 13 -3.07 -11.77 -34.16
C PHE A 13 -3.04 -11.89 -32.64
N LEU A 14 -2.55 -10.83 -31.99
CA LEU A 14 -2.56 -10.66 -30.54
C LEU A 14 -4.01 -10.35 -30.11
N THR A 15 -4.55 -11.14 -29.18
CA THR A 15 -5.78 -10.77 -28.46
C THR A 15 -5.40 -10.43 -27.04
N LEU A 16 -5.47 -9.15 -26.70
CA LEU A 16 -5.34 -8.68 -25.33
C LEU A 16 -6.72 -8.77 -24.67
N LEU A 17 -6.93 -9.76 -23.79
CA LEU A 17 -8.10 -9.80 -22.93
C LEU A 17 -7.80 -9.01 -21.65
N ILE A 18 -8.34 -7.80 -21.55
CA ILE A 18 -8.36 -7.05 -20.28
C ILE A 18 -9.62 -7.49 -19.54
N GLY A 19 -9.47 -8.34 -18.53
CA GLY A 19 -10.57 -8.72 -17.65
C GLY A 19 -10.82 -7.64 -16.62
N TYR A 20 -11.84 -6.80 -16.81
CA TYR A 20 -12.29 -5.86 -15.78
C TYR A 20 -13.15 -6.57 -14.74
N GLY A 21 -12.73 -6.52 -13.47
CA GLY A 21 -13.59 -6.80 -12.33
C GLY A 21 -14.56 -5.63 -12.09
N TRP A 22 -15.74 -5.72 -12.69
CA TRP A 22 -16.98 -4.98 -12.37
C TRP A 22 -16.85 -3.55 -11.81
N ALA A 23 -16.63 -2.58 -12.71
CA ALA A 23 -17.12 -1.21 -12.54
C ALA A 23 -18.25 -0.97 -13.55
N ALA A 24 -19.46 -0.75 -13.04
CA ALA A 24 -20.69 -0.65 -13.82
C ALA A 24 -20.87 0.75 -14.45
N SER A 25 -20.03 1.15 -15.41
CA SER A 25 -20.30 2.38 -16.22
C SER A 25 -19.40 2.58 -17.45
N CYS A 26 -19.16 1.56 -18.28
CA CYS A 26 -18.69 1.79 -19.66
C CYS A 26 -19.84 1.62 -20.66
N PRO A 27 -20.19 2.63 -21.48
CA PRO A 27 -21.06 2.41 -22.62
C PRO A 27 -20.31 1.55 -23.63
N ALA A 28 -20.93 0.45 -24.05
CA ALA A 28 -20.38 -0.49 -25.02
C ALA A 28 -19.85 0.25 -26.26
N GLN A 29 -18.53 0.23 -26.46
CA GLN A 29 -17.91 0.55 -27.74
C GLN A 29 -17.46 -0.77 -28.39
N GLU A 30 -17.75 -0.89 -29.68
CA GLU A 30 -17.77 -2.11 -30.46
C GLU A 30 -16.43 -2.87 -30.44
N PHE A 31 -16.47 -4.17 -30.13
CA PHE A 31 -15.34 -5.07 -30.29
C PHE A 31 -15.19 -5.45 -31.77
N ALA A 32 -14.06 -5.09 -32.40
CA ALA A 32 -13.70 -5.63 -33.70
C ALA A 32 -12.97 -6.97 -33.53
N ILE A 33 -13.70 -8.07 -33.78
CA ILE A 33 -13.12 -9.41 -33.91
C ILE A 33 -12.66 -9.57 -35.36
N PHE A 34 -11.37 -9.71 -35.61
CA PHE A 34 -10.85 -10.13 -36.92
C PHE A 34 -10.49 -11.62 -36.88
N GLU A 35 -11.36 -12.47 -37.42
CA GLU A 35 -11.02 -13.84 -37.80
C GLU A 35 -10.70 -13.89 -39.31
N GLY A 36 -9.47 -14.26 -39.65
CA GLY A 36 -9.10 -14.53 -41.04
C GLY A 36 -7.64 -14.93 -41.20
N ILE A 37 -7.40 -16.16 -41.67
CA ILE A 37 -6.08 -16.61 -42.13
C ILE A 37 -5.93 -16.14 -43.59
N HIS A 38 -4.88 -15.36 -43.90
CA HIS A 38 -4.49 -15.09 -45.28
C HIS A 38 -3.06 -15.56 -45.53
N GLU A 39 -2.92 -16.59 -46.37
CA GLU A 39 -1.64 -17.04 -46.91
C GLU A 39 -1.31 -16.22 -48.17
N GLY A 40 -0.27 -15.39 -48.11
CA GLY A 40 0.21 -14.61 -49.26
C GLY A 40 1.69 -14.23 -49.13
N THR A 41 2.43 -14.29 -50.24
CA THR A 41 3.86 -13.92 -50.33
C THR A 41 4.05 -12.42 -50.50
N TYR A 42 4.84 -11.76 -49.64
CA TYR A 42 5.19 -10.34 -49.77
C TYR A 42 6.71 -10.13 -49.90
N ARG A 43 7.10 -9.18 -50.76
CA ARG A 43 8.48 -8.71 -50.96
C ARG A 43 8.69 -7.42 -50.15
N SER A 44 9.90 -7.27 -49.59
CA SER A 44 10.38 -6.10 -48.83
C SER A 44 10.13 -4.77 -49.54
N TRP A 45 9.64 -3.77 -48.80
CA TRP A 45 9.59 -2.37 -49.24
C TRP A 45 10.81 -1.61 -48.68
N ASP A 46 11.60 -1.01 -49.57
CA ASP A 46 12.48 0.12 -49.27
C ASP A 46 11.63 1.40 -49.44
N LEU A 47 11.48 2.20 -48.39
CA LEU A 47 10.77 3.48 -48.45
C LEU A 47 11.77 4.62 -48.70
N GLN A 48 12.01 4.93 -49.98
CA GLN A 48 12.48 6.26 -50.41
C GLN A 48 11.31 7.00 -51.07
N ASP A 49 11.11 8.24 -50.63
CA ASP A 49 10.46 9.37 -51.32
C ASP A 49 9.11 9.14 -52.00
N ASP A 50 8.03 9.25 -51.22
CA ASP A 50 6.84 10.09 -51.48
C ASP A 50 5.70 9.67 -50.53
N VAL A 51 5.37 10.53 -49.56
CA VAL A 51 4.26 10.29 -48.62
C VAL A 51 3.00 10.98 -49.15
N PRO A 52 1.93 10.24 -49.52
CA PRO A 52 0.59 10.79 -49.45
C PRO A 52 0.17 10.86 -47.97
N THR A 53 -0.34 12.01 -47.54
CA THR A 53 -0.84 12.27 -46.17
C THR A 53 -1.73 11.14 -45.64
N PRO A 54 -1.39 10.48 -44.51
CA PRO A 54 -2.23 9.45 -43.91
C PRO A 54 -3.28 10.04 -42.96
N GLY A 55 -4.49 9.47 -42.99
CA GLY A 55 -5.52 9.62 -41.95
C GLY A 55 -5.14 8.88 -40.64
N PRO A 56 -6.01 8.91 -39.62
CA PRO A 56 -5.63 8.70 -38.23
C PRO A 56 -5.68 7.22 -37.79
N THR A 57 -4.91 6.36 -38.45
CA THR A 57 -4.63 5.01 -37.94
C THR A 57 -3.16 4.68 -38.14
N ARG A 58 -2.41 4.55 -37.03
CA ARG A 58 -1.04 4.02 -37.04
C ARG A 58 -1.07 2.64 -36.38
N GLU A 59 -0.77 1.62 -37.18
CA GLU A 59 -0.70 0.22 -36.77
C GLU A 59 0.71 -0.13 -36.26
N VAL A 60 0.81 -0.96 -35.23
CA VAL A 60 2.08 -1.56 -34.79
C VAL A 60 2.13 -3.00 -35.31
N LEU A 61 3.09 -3.30 -36.19
CA LEU A 61 3.34 -4.67 -36.67
C LEU A 61 4.40 -5.36 -35.80
N VAL A 62 4.06 -6.52 -35.23
CA VAL A 62 5.00 -7.39 -34.52
C VAL A 62 5.16 -8.69 -35.32
N PHE A 63 6.41 -9.07 -35.63
CA PHE A 63 6.71 -10.33 -36.32
C PHE A 63 7.24 -11.35 -35.31
N ILE A 64 6.66 -12.56 -35.30
CA ILE A 64 7.16 -13.70 -34.52
C ILE A 64 7.52 -14.81 -35.52
N SER A 65 8.77 -15.28 -35.48
CA SER A 65 9.24 -16.44 -36.23
C SER A 65 9.44 -17.61 -35.27
N GLN A 66 8.95 -18.81 -35.63
CA GLN A 66 9.06 -20.00 -34.78
C GLN A 66 10.37 -20.79 -34.95
N GLU A 67 11.28 -20.40 -35.85
CA GLU A 67 12.37 -21.31 -36.22
C GLU A 67 13.76 -21.04 -35.65
N GLU A 68 14.09 -19.88 -35.07
CA GLU A 68 15.36 -19.76 -34.33
C GLU A 68 15.21 -18.89 -33.08
N ASN A 69 15.60 -19.44 -31.93
CA ASN A 69 15.67 -18.78 -30.61
C ASN A 69 16.75 -17.68 -30.57
N LEU A 70 16.77 -16.77 -31.55
CA LEU A 70 17.69 -15.65 -31.60
C LEU A 70 16.94 -14.40 -32.06
N LEU A 71 16.47 -13.62 -31.09
CA LEU A 71 15.95 -12.27 -31.31
C LEU A 71 17.12 -11.30 -31.48
N THR A 72 17.49 -10.99 -32.73
CA THR A 72 18.41 -9.87 -33.01
C THR A 72 17.61 -8.71 -33.61
N PHE A 73 17.31 -7.70 -32.79
CA PHE A 73 16.92 -6.39 -33.29
C PHE A 73 18.18 -5.54 -33.42
N ASN A 74 18.43 -4.97 -34.59
CA ASN A 74 19.44 -3.94 -34.75
C ASN A 74 18.76 -2.71 -35.35
N TRP A 75 18.24 -1.82 -34.48
CA TRP A 75 17.80 -0.49 -34.86
C TRP A 75 18.59 0.54 -34.07
N ASP A 76 19.36 1.32 -34.82
CA ASP A 76 20.10 2.48 -34.35
C ASP A 76 19.25 3.73 -34.60
N ARG A 77 18.19 3.93 -33.79
CA ARG A 77 17.47 5.22 -33.58
C ARG A 77 16.28 5.08 -32.62
N ARG A 78 16.15 6.05 -31.70
CA ARG A 78 14.98 6.27 -30.83
C ARG A 78 13.70 6.45 -31.66
N PHE A 79 12.61 5.83 -31.22
CA PHE A 79 11.26 6.20 -31.66
C PHE A 79 10.77 7.38 -30.81
N GLU A 80 10.80 8.58 -31.37
CA GLU A 80 10.03 9.72 -30.87
C GLU A 80 8.72 9.76 -31.66
N GLY A 81 7.63 9.27 -31.06
CA GLY A 81 6.30 9.32 -31.66
C GLY A 81 5.24 9.51 -30.58
N GLU A 82 4.51 10.62 -30.63
CA GLU A 82 3.32 10.86 -29.83
C GLU A 82 2.24 9.82 -30.16
N ALA A 83 1.88 9.01 -29.16
CA ALA A 83 0.65 8.23 -29.18
C ALA A 83 -0.47 9.13 -28.66
N VAL A 84 -1.26 9.72 -29.57
CA VAL A 84 -2.55 10.30 -29.18
C VAL A 84 -3.56 9.17 -29.11
N ALA A 85 -3.60 8.49 -27.97
CA ALA A 85 -4.71 7.66 -27.55
C ALA A 85 -5.75 8.57 -26.87
N SER A 86 -7.01 8.44 -27.23
CA SER A 86 -8.10 9.10 -26.50
C SER A 86 -8.18 8.48 -25.10
N GLY A 87 -7.50 9.10 -24.14
CA GLY A 87 -7.42 8.67 -22.75
C GLY A 87 -6.19 7.79 -22.48
N ASN A 88 -5.24 8.40 -21.78
CA ASN A 88 -4.10 7.81 -21.04
C ASN A 88 -2.75 7.71 -21.77
N CYS A 89 -1.77 8.29 -21.09
CA CYS A 89 -0.46 8.73 -21.55
C CYS A 89 0.53 7.56 -21.70
N PHE A 90 1.19 7.47 -22.85
CA PHE A 90 2.41 6.67 -23.02
C PHE A 90 3.46 7.54 -23.70
N SER A 91 4.61 7.75 -23.07
CA SER A 91 5.78 8.39 -23.68
C SER A 91 6.97 7.43 -23.71
N GLY A 92 6.94 6.52 -24.67
CA GLY A 92 8.08 5.65 -25.00
C GLY A 92 8.05 4.29 -24.32
N MET A 93 8.55 3.29 -25.05
CA MET A 93 8.69 1.91 -24.62
C MET A 93 10.09 1.45 -25.02
N ASP A 94 10.87 0.93 -24.08
CA ASP A 94 12.19 0.36 -24.34
C ASP A 94 12.13 -1.16 -24.15
N LEU A 95 12.68 -1.89 -25.13
CA LEU A 95 12.65 -3.36 -25.18
C LEU A 95 14.05 -3.89 -24.97
N ARG A 96 14.32 -4.46 -23.79
CA ARG A 96 15.61 -5.07 -23.49
C ARG A 96 15.51 -6.59 -23.56
N ASN A 97 16.39 -7.17 -24.37
CA ASN A 97 16.54 -8.63 -24.47
C ASN A 97 17.61 -9.10 -23.48
N SER A 98 17.21 -9.95 -22.53
CA SER A 98 18.13 -10.83 -21.79
C SER A 98 17.72 -12.26 -22.07
N GLN A 99 18.68 -13.21 -22.02
CA GLN A 99 18.58 -14.52 -22.68
C GLN A 99 17.33 -15.36 -22.35
N ASP A 100 16.60 -15.06 -21.26
CA ASP A 100 15.37 -15.77 -20.87
C ASP A 100 14.18 -14.83 -20.52
N ARG A 101 14.24 -13.52 -20.83
CA ARG A 101 13.17 -12.57 -20.46
C ARG A 101 13.06 -11.39 -21.43
N VAL A 102 11.84 -11.12 -21.88
CA VAL A 102 11.46 -9.84 -22.52
C VAL A 102 11.00 -8.89 -21.42
N VAL A 103 11.71 -7.77 -21.25
CA VAL A 103 11.34 -6.72 -20.29
C VAL A 103 10.74 -5.56 -21.07
N PHE A 104 9.52 -5.15 -20.69
CA PHE A 104 8.89 -3.92 -21.14
C PHE A 104 9.17 -2.83 -20.10
N GLU A 105 10.00 -1.85 -20.45
CA GLU A 105 10.22 -0.66 -19.62
C GLU A 105 9.35 0.48 -20.15
N PHE A 106 8.42 0.95 -19.32
CA PHE A 106 7.61 2.14 -19.60
C PHE A 106 8.21 3.34 -18.85
N PHE A 107 8.27 4.48 -19.52
CA PHE A 107 8.59 5.76 -18.89
C PHE A 107 7.27 6.54 -18.72
N ASP A 108 7.06 7.12 -17.54
CA ASP A 108 5.87 7.92 -17.20
C ASP A 108 4.51 7.17 -17.29
N ALA A 109 4.41 5.99 -16.67
CA ALA A 109 3.14 5.25 -16.58
C ALA A 109 2.34 5.60 -15.31
N CYS A 110 1.05 5.89 -15.47
CA CYS A 110 0.08 5.90 -14.37
C CYS A 110 -0.71 4.59 -14.43
N LEU A 111 -0.54 3.73 -13.43
CA LEU A 111 -1.38 2.55 -13.23
C LEU A 111 -2.33 2.81 -12.06
N VAL A 112 -3.59 2.44 -12.25
CA VAL A 112 -4.61 2.36 -11.20
C VAL A 112 -4.83 0.87 -10.96
N ASP A 113 -4.58 0.44 -9.73
CA ASP A 113 -4.67 -0.93 -9.21
C ASP A 113 -3.68 -1.96 -9.78
N ASN A 114 -3.31 -2.89 -8.89
CA ASN A 114 -2.12 -3.74 -8.89
C ASN A 114 -1.91 -4.65 -10.13
N ASP A 115 -0.64 -5.06 -10.30
CA ASP A 115 -0.10 -6.18 -11.07
C ASP A 115 -0.98 -6.78 -12.18
N ILE A 116 -0.68 -6.42 -13.43
CA ILE A 116 -1.15 -7.21 -14.58
C ILE A 116 -0.28 -8.47 -14.69
N ILE A 117 -0.74 -9.57 -14.08
CA ILE A 117 -0.22 -10.92 -14.37
C ILE A 117 -0.98 -11.46 -15.59
N GLY A 118 -0.37 -11.39 -16.77
CA GLY A 118 -0.89 -12.04 -17.97
C GLY A 118 -0.22 -13.40 -18.18
N THR A 119 -1.01 -14.43 -18.50
CA THR A 119 -0.49 -15.74 -18.91
C THR A 119 -0.66 -15.91 -20.41
N LEU A 120 0.43 -16.15 -21.14
CA LEU A 120 0.37 -16.50 -22.56
C LEU A 120 0.25 -18.02 -22.71
N PHE A 121 -0.70 -18.49 -23.52
CA PHE A 121 -0.71 -19.88 -23.99
C PHE A 121 -0.26 -19.92 -25.44
N SER A 122 0.84 -20.64 -25.71
CA SER A 122 1.14 -21.09 -27.07
C SER A 122 0.47 -22.46 -27.31
N PRO A 123 0.08 -22.81 -28.55
CA PRO A 123 -0.26 -24.18 -28.88
C PRO A 123 1.04 -25.01 -28.81
N GLY A 124 1.32 -25.58 -27.65
CA GLY A 124 2.58 -26.29 -27.38
C GLY A 124 2.98 -26.44 -25.90
N ASP A 125 2.20 -25.91 -24.96
CA ASP A 125 2.41 -26.06 -23.50
C ASP A 125 3.66 -25.37 -22.93
N THR A 126 4.26 -24.43 -23.66
CA THR A 126 5.29 -23.53 -23.10
C THR A 126 4.62 -22.34 -22.42
N ARG A 127 4.72 -22.31 -21.08
CA ARG A 127 4.29 -21.19 -20.23
C ARG A 127 5.34 -20.09 -20.27
N ILE A 128 4.95 -18.88 -20.69
CA ILE A 128 5.77 -17.68 -20.55
C ILE A 128 5.03 -16.75 -19.59
N ASP A 129 5.52 -16.68 -18.36
CA ASP A 129 5.05 -15.71 -17.37
C ASP A 129 5.76 -14.38 -17.64
N PHE A 130 5.01 -13.28 -17.73
CA PHE A 130 5.57 -11.94 -17.73
C PHE A 130 5.10 -11.17 -16.50
N VAL A 131 6.06 -10.51 -15.84
CA VAL A 131 5.82 -9.60 -14.72
C VAL A 131 6.00 -8.19 -15.27
N LEU A 132 4.94 -7.38 -15.20
CA LEU A 132 5.00 -5.95 -15.44
C LEU A 132 5.44 -5.28 -14.13
N THR A 133 6.64 -4.72 -14.11
CA THR A 133 7.18 -4.03 -12.93
C THR A 133 7.27 -2.54 -13.24
N CYS A 134 6.47 -1.69 -12.58
CA CYS A 134 6.73 -0.24 -12.55
C CYS A 134 8.03 -0.03 -11.78
N ASN A 135 9.13 0.34 -12.45
CA ASN A 135 10.38 0.71 -11.76
C ASN A 135 10.44 2.20 -11.36
N GLY A 136 9.28 2.82 -11.17
CA GLY A 136 9.09 4.16 -10.63
C GLY A 136 7.62 4.25 -10.23
N GLY A 137 7.36 4.60 -8.96
CA GLY A 137 6.07 4.42 -8.30
C GLY A 137 4.89 4.66 -9.22
N CYS A 138 4.03 3.65 -9.38
CA CYS A 138 2.83 3.85 -10.16
C CYS A 138 1.96 4.88 -9.41
N MET A 139 1.84 6.10 -9.93
CA MET A 139 0.90 7.09 -9.41
C MET A 139 -0.52 6.63 -9.76
N ALA A 140 -1.33 6.37 -8.74
CA ALA A 140 -2.76 6.13 -8.91
C ALA A 140 -3.46 7.43 -9.35
N VAL A 141 -3.49 7.71 -10.65
CA VAL A 141 -4.24 8.85 -11.20
C VAL A 141 -5.66 8.39 -11.46
N ASP A 142 -6.53 8.81 -10.57
CA ASP A 142 -7.93 8.47 -10.63
C ASP A 142 -8.73 9.51 -11.46
N GLU A 143 -9.58 8.96 -12.34
CA GLU A 143 -10.60 9.56 -13.22
C GLU A 143 -10.58 11.08 -13.52
N ALA A 144 -10.30 11.41 -14.79
CA ALA A 144 -10.85 12.54 -15.57
C ALA A 144 -10.97 13.95 -14.93
N THR A 145 -10.27 14.21 -13.83
CA THR A 145 -10.11 15.53 -13.21
C THR A 145 -8.67 15.95 -13.36
N THR A 146 -8.45 17.20 -13.76
CA THR A 146 -7.15 17.84 -13.96
C THR A 146 -6.43 18.03 -12.63
N THR A 147 -6.05 16.93 -11.96
CA THR A 147 -5.29 16.97 -10.71
C THR A 147 -3.94 17.61 -11.03
N THR A 148 -3.69 18.81 -10.51
CA THR A 148 -2.40 19.48 -10.68
C THR A 148 -1.42 18.88 -9.69
N VAL A 149 -0.23 18.51 -10.15
CA VAL A 149 0.85 18.05 -9.26
C VAL A 149 1.70 19.26 -8.88
N LEU A 150 1.70 19.58 -7.59
CA LEU A 150 2.45 20.69 -7.01
C LEU A 150 3.58 20.12 -6.16
N ARG A 151 4.82 20.34 -6.59
CA ARG A 151 6.02 19.80 -5.94
C ARG A 151 6.59 20.80 -4.95
N TRP A 152 6.89 20.36 -3.73
CA TRP A 152 7.62 21.19 -2.77
C TRP A 152 9.04 21.46 -3.29
N ASN A 153 9.37 22.72 -3.55
CA ASN A 153 10.58 23.09 -4.30
C ASN A 153 11.66 23.77 -3.44
N THR A 154 11.37 24.08 -2.18
CA THR A 154 12.26 24.80 -1.27
C THR A 154 12.79 23.90 -0.13
N GLY A 155 13.64 24.46 0.73
CA GLY A 155 14.02 23.83 2.01
C GLY A 155 12.89 23.92 3.03
N ASP A 156 13.20 24.42 4.23
CA ASP A 156 12.17 24.77 5.20
C ASP A 156 11.29 25.90 4.66
N GLY A 157 9.99 25.87 4.96
CA GLY A 157 9.07 26.86 4.43
C GLY A 157 7.65 26.73 4.98
N ASN A 158 6.78 27.61 4.49
CA ASN A 158 5.39 27.65 4.87
C ASN A 158 4.51 27.06 3.76
N PHE A 159 3.59 26.16 4.12
CA PHE A 159 2.70 25.50 3.16
C PHE A 159 1.91 26.51 2.31
N GLY A 160 1.43 27.58 2.94
CA GLY A 160 0.56 28.59 2.31
C GLY A 160 1.27 29.63 1.44
N VAL A 161 2.56 29.43 1.11
CA VAL A 161 3.35 30.34 0.28
C VAL A 161 3.60 29.71 -1.09
N ALA A 162 3.06 30.32 -2.15
CA ALA A 162 3.08 29.77 -3.51
C ALA A 162 4.50 29.57 -4.05
N GLU A 163 5.46 30.41 -3.67
CA GLU A 163 6.85 30.34 -4.12
C GLU A 163 7.57 29.07 -3.64
N ASN A 164 7.05 28.40 -2.60
CA ASN A 164 7.59 27.14 -2.08
C ASN A 164 7.12 25.90 -2.89
N TRP A 165 6.27 26.10 -3.89
CA TRP A 165 5.71 25.06 -4.75
C TRP A 165 6.13 25.26 -6.20
N GLU A 166 6.22 24.15 -6.94
CA GLU A 166 6.42 24.13 -8.40
C GLU A 166 5.30 23.32 -9.08
N PRO A 167 4.53 23.92 -10.01
CA PRO A 167 4.48 25.36 -10.31
C PRO A 167 4.09 26.21 -9.09
N GLN A 168 4.40 27.51 -9.12
CA GLN A 168 4.20 28.45 -8.01
C GLN A 168 2.71 28.69 -7.69
N GLN A 169 2.09 27.73 -7.02
CA GLN A 169 0.70 27.70 -6.61
C GLN A 169 0.60 26.93 -5.29
N VAL A 170 -0.18 27.45 -4.35
CA VAL A 170 -0.51 26.71 -3.12
C VAL A 170 -1.52 25.61 -3.47
N PRO A 171 -1.33 24.36 -3.04
CA PRO A 171 -2.28 23.29 -3.28
C PRO A 171 -3.69 23.60 -2.75
N SER A 172 -4.71 23.21 -3.54
CA SER A 172 -6.11 23.14 -3.11
C SER A 172 -6.59 21.70 -2.99
N ASP A 173 -7.81 21.51 -2.51
CA ASP A 173 -8.52 20.23 -2.34
C ASP A 173 -8.74 19.39 -3.62
N THR A 174 -8.21 19.85 -4.76
CA THR A 174 -8.19 19.16 -6.06
C THR A 174 -6.80 18.75 -6.52
N ASP A 175 -5.76 19.21 -5.82
CA ASP A 175 -4.35 19.07 -6.23
C ASP A 175 -3.64 17.93 -5.50
N LEU A 176 -2.56 17.42 -6.10
CA LEU A 176 -1.59 16.52 -5.46
C LEU A 176 -0.41 17.35 -4.94
N ALA A 177 -0.19 17.32 -3.63
CA ALA A 177 1.01 17.84 -3.01
C ALA A 177 2.11 16.76 -2.99
N LEU A 178 3.20 16.99 -3.72
CA LEU A 178 4.30 16.04 -3.85
C LEU A 178 5.56 16.53 -3.11
N PHE A 179 6.06 15.70 -2.21
CA PHE A 179 7.27 15.94 -1.42
C PHE A 179 8.34 14.90 -1.79
N ASP A 180 9.27 15.30 -2.65
CA ASP A 180 10.23 14.41 -3.28
C ASP A 180 11.68 14.92 -3.14
N ARG A 181 12.09 15.20 -1.89
CA ARG A 181 13.40 15.81 -1.59
C ARG A 181 14.19 14.97 -0.61
N GLU A 182 15.42 14.63 -0.96
CA GLU A 182 16.35 13.89 -0.08
C GLU A 182 16.74 14.67 1.18
N THR A 183 16.89 16.00 1.05
CA THR A 183 17.23 16.85 2.18
C THR A 183 16.01 17.00 3.08
N PRO A 184 16.12 16.73 4.40
CA PRO A 184 15.02 16.94 5.32
C PRO A 184 14.45 18.36 5.24
N VAL A 185 13.13 18.48 5.30
CA VAL A 185 12.43 19.77 5.27
C VAL A 185 11.39 19.87 6.39
N THR A 186 11.28 21.05 6.97
CA THR A 186 10.21 21.41 7.91
C THR A 186 9.21 22.33 7.22
N ILE A 187 7.95 21.94 7.24
CA ILE A 187 6.83 22.63 6.62
C ILE A 187 5.93 23.18 7.72
N SER A 188 5.96 24.50 7.89
CA SER A 188 5.08 25.17 8.83
C SER A 188 3.71 25.45 8.19
N ILE A 189 2.63 25.15 8.91
CA ILE A 189 1.28 25.57 8.55
C ILE A 189 0.86 26.63 9.55
N THR A 190 0.87 27.89 9.11
CA THR A 190 0.51 29.05 9.95
C THR A 190 -0.91 29.56 9.70
N SER A 191 -1.54 29.15 8.60
CA SER A 191 -2.99 29.27 8.44
C SER A 191 -3.71 28.27 9.36
N GLU A 192 -5.01 28.47 9.59
CA GLU A 192 -5.79 27.48 10.36
C GLU A 192 -5.78 26.11 9.67
N THR A 193 -5.85 26.10 8.33
CA THR A 193 -5.87 24.87 7.52
C THR A 193 -5.03 25.01 6.24
N ALA A 194 -4.31 23.96 5.89
CA ALA A 194 -3.70 23.69 4.59
C ALA A 194 -4.51 22.59 3.90
N LEU A 195 -4.67 22.67 2.57
CA LEU A 195 -5.49 21.73 1.80
C LEU A 195 -4.66 21.03 0.74
N SER A 196 -4.92 19.75 0.52
CA SER A 196 -4.70 19.15 -0.81
C SER A 196 -5.66 17.98 -1.02
N ARG A 197 -5.88 17.52 -2.27
CA ARG A 197 -6.65 16.30 -2.52
C ARG A 197 -5.89 15.06 -2.08
N ARG A 198 -4.58 15.09 -2.32
CA ARG A 198 -3.65 14.00 -2.03
C ARG A 198 -2.30 14.58 -1.63
N ALA A 199 -1.58 13.85 -0.79
CA ALA A 199 -0.21 14.16 -0.45
C ALA A 199 0.68 12.91 -0.47
N ASN A 200 1.80 13.03 -1.18
CA ASN A 200 2.77 11.96 -1.36
C ASN A 200 4.14 12.38 -0.83
N ILE A 201 4.65 11.65 0.16
CA ILE A 201 6.02 11.77 0.66
C ILE A 201 6.83 10.64 0.01
N ASP A 202 7.64 10.99 -0.99
CA ASP A 202 8.31 10.02 -1.87
C ASP A 202 9.78 9.80 -1.51
N ARG A 203 10.47 10.84 -1.03
CA ARG A 203 11.90 10.77 -0.66
C ARG A 203 12.23 11.68 0.52
N GLY A 204 13.30 11.31 1.22
CA GLY A 204 13.83 12.04 2.38
C GLY A 204 12.87 12.11 3.57
N ALA A 205 12.93 13.23 4.29
CA ALA A 205 12.17 13.42 5.52
C ALA A 205 11.38 14.74 5.49
N VAL A 206 10.09 14.69 5.82
CA VAL A 206 9.20 15.85 5.88
C VAL A 206 8.63 15.96 7.30
N THR A 207 8.76 17.13 7.91
CA THR A 207 8.14 17.45 9.20
C THR A 207 7.06 18.51 9.01
N PHE A 208 5.81 18.19 9.33
CA PHE A 208 4.70 19.14 9.40
C PHE A 208 4.55 19.69 10.82
N ALA A 209 4.51 21.01 10.95
CA ALA A 209 4.42 21.69 12.24
C ALA A 209 3.35 22.79 12.24
N GLY A 210 2.51 22.78 13.28
CA GLY A 210 1.41 23.72 13.48
C GLY A 210 0.24 23.51 12.50
N GLY A 211 -0.88 24.18 12.76
CA GLY A 211 -2.06 24.20 11.90
C GLY A 211 -2.70 22.84 11.64
N ILE A 212 -3.67 22.80 10.73
CA ILE A 212 -4.31 21.56 10.26
C ILE A 212 -3.91 21.30 8.80
N TYR A 213 -3.59 20.06 8.45
CA TYR A 213 -3.49 19.61 7.06
C TYR A 213 -4.68 18.70 6.72
N ASP A 214 -5.56 19.19 5.86
CA ASP A 214 -6.78 18.50 5.47
C ASP A 214 -6.63 17.89 4.06
N LEU A 215 -6.73 16.56 4.02
CA LEU A 215 -6.71 15.65 2.88
C LEU A 215 -8.03 14.86 2.79
N SER A 216 -9.12 15.40 3.35
CA SER A 216 -10.40 14.71 3.51
C SER A 216 -11.32 14.85 2.30
N SER A 217 -10.90 15.56 1.25
CA SER A 217 -11.74 15.86 0.08
C SER A 217 -11.90 14.67 -0.89
N LEU A 218 -11.04 13.66 -0.77
CA LEU A 218 -11.13 12.43 -1.57
C LEU A 218 -12.35 11.61 -1.13
N ASP A 219 -12.95 10.85 -2.04
CA ASP A 219 -14.05 9.97 -1.69
C ASP A 219 -13.55 8.68 -1.02
N MET A 220 -14.46 8.00 -0.31
CA MET A 220 -14.20 6.75 0.42
C MET A 220 -14.10 5.51 -0.50
N THR A 221 -13.82 5.70 -1.78
CA THR A 221 -13.69 4.59 -2.73
C THR A 221 -12.42 3.80 -2.37
N PRO A 222 -12.52 2.48 -2.12
CA PRO A 222 -11.35 1.66 -1.78
C PRO A 222 -10.21 1.82 -2.79
N GLY A 223 -8.97 1.80 -2.30
CA GLY A 223 -7.77 2.00 -3.12
C GLY A 223 -7.42 3.47 -3.41
N ARG A 224 -8.36 4.41 -3.26
CA ARG A 224 -8.08 5.85 -3.42
C ARG A 224 -7.50 6.44 -2.13
N ARG A 225 -6.17 6.56 -2.08
CA ARG A 225 -5.46 7.11 -0.92
C ARG A 225 -5.26 8.62 -1.05
N SER A 226 -5.55 9.35 0.02
CA SER A 226 -5.28 10.78 0.11
C SER A 226 -3.94 11.10 0.79
N PHE A 227 -3.34 10.14 1.48
CA PHE A 227 -2.03 10.32 2.11
C PHE A 227 -1.12 9.11 1.93
N GLU A 228 0.09 9.31 1.44
CA GLU A 228 1.06 8.24 1.21
C GLU A 228 2.46 8.62 1.68
N VAL A 229 3.13 7.69 2.38
CA VAL A 229 4.53 7.84 2.82
C VAL A 229 5.34 6.64 2.33
N GLY A 230 6.41 6.89 1.57
CA GLY A 230 7.24 5.84 0.99
C GLY A 230 6.53 5.11 -0.13
N THR A 231 6.47 5.73 -1.32
CA THR A 231 5.71 5.21 -2.47
C THR A 231 6.54 4.43 -3.48
N SER A 232 7.87 4.56 -3.52
CA SER A 232 8.70 3.90 -4.54
C SER A 232 10.20 3.79 -4.21
N SER A 233 10.64 4.31 -3.07
CA SER A 233 12.06 4.39 -2.70
C SER A 233 12.49 3.19 -1.86
N SER A 234 13.64 2.58 -2.19
CA SER A 234 14.29 1.63 -1.27
C SER A 234 14.86 2.32 -0.02
N ASP A 235 15.06 3.64 -0.07
CA ASP A 235 15.50 4.41 1.08
C ASP A 235 14.35 4.65 2.06
N ILE A 236 14.70 4.88 3.32
CA ILE A 236 13.71 5.20 4.36
C ILE A 236 13.16 6.60 4.10
N VAL A 237 11.85 6.68 3.90
CA VAL A 237 11.10 7.92 3.72
C VAL A 237 10.35 8.24 4.99
N GLN A 238 10.53 9.44 5.54
CA GLN A 238 9.98 9.83 6.83
C GLN A 238 8.97 10.96 6.70
N CYS A 239 7.85 10.82 7.38
CA CYS A 239 6.92 11.90 7.67
C CYS A 239 6.75 12.06 9.19
N ILE A 240 6.78 13.29 9.67
CA ILE A 240 6.65 13.63 11.09
C ILE A 240 5.56 14.69 11.25
N LEU A 241 4.54 14.42 12.08
CA LEU A 241 3.57 15.40 12.54
C LEU A 241 3.95 15.85 13.95
N THR A 242 4.02 17.16 14.18
CA THR A 242 4.47 17.70 15.48
C THR A 242 3.87 19.08 15.81
N MET A 243 4.14 19.61 17.01
CA MET A 243 3.85 21.00 17.40
C MET A 243 2.37 21.40 17.28
N GLY A 244 1.46 20.61 17.86
CA GLY A 244 0.02 20.88 17.86
C GLY A 244 -0.64 20.76 16.47
N HIS A 245 -0.03 19.98 15.58
CA HIS A 245 -0.53 19.75 14.23
C HIS A 245 -1.72 18.79 14.22
N GLY A 246 -2.75 19.10 13.43
CA GLY A 246 -3.84 18.18 13.11
C GLY A 246 -3.74 17.72 11.65
N MET A 247 -3.99 16.44 11.38
CA MET A 247 -4.11 15.94 10.01
C MET A 247 -5.42 15.17 9.82
N GLU A 248 -6.10 15.42 8.70
CA GLU A 248 -7.29 14.68 8.28
C GLU A 248 -7.02 14.00 6.94
N SER A 249 -7.33 12.71 6.82
CA SER A 249 -7.17 11.94 5.58
C SER A 249 -8.30 10.93 5.41
N VAL A 250 -8.35 10.28 4.25
CA VAL A 250 -9.38 9.29 3.90
C VAL A 250 -8.81 7.88 3.97
N HIS A 251 -8.19 7.40 2.89
CA HIS A 251 -7.33 6.23 2.94
C HIS A 251 -5.87 6.65 2.94
N SER A 252 -5.02 5.89 3.62
CA SER A 252 -3.58 6.15 3.69
C SER A 252 -2.74 4.89 3.56
N ALA A 253 -1.51 5.06 3.09
CA ALA A 253 -0.51 3.99 3.06
C ALA A 253 0.86 4.48 3.53
N ILE A 254 1.52 3.66 4.35
CA ILE A 254 2.90 3.84 4.79
C ILE A 254 3.67 2.62 4.29
N GLY A 255 4.68 2.82 3.43
CA GLY A 255 5.34 1.72 2.72
C GLY A 255 4.42 1.11 1.67
N ARG A 256 4.08 1.89 0.65
CA ARG A 256 3.03 1.56 -0.34
C ARG A 256 3.43 0.42 -1.27
N ASP A 257 4.53 0.60 -2.00
CA ASP A 257 4.99 -0.33 -3.04
C ASP A 257 5.97 -1.36 -2.51
N ALA A 258 6.10 -2.48 -3.23
CA ALA A 258 7.16 -3.45 -2.99
C ALA A 258 8.54 -2.77 -2.88
N ASN A 259 9.29 -3.13 -1.84
CA ASN A 259 10.59 -2.54 -1.45
C ASN A 259 10.56 -1.09 -0.95
N ALA A 260 9.39 -0.43 -0.88
CA ALA A 260 9.29 0.90 -0.31
C ALA A 260 9.41 0.85 1.22
N ASN A 261 10.10 1.84 1.81
CA ASN A 261 10.27 1.94 3.26
C ASN A 261 9.68 3.26 3.79
N GLY A 262 8.43 3.23 4.26
CA GLY A 262 7.74 4.39 4.82
C GLY A 262 7.79 4.42 6.34
N VAL A 263 8.04 5.59 6.93
CA VAL A 263 7.97 5.82 8.37
C VAL A 263 7.13 7.06 8.64
N MET A 264 6.06 6.90 9.42
CA MET A 264 5.22 7.97 9.91
C MET A 264 5.40 8.13 11.41
N THR A 265 5.62 9.35 11.89
CA THR A 265 5.70 9.66 13.31
C THR A 265 4.68 10.72 13.66
N VAL A 266 3.81 10.45 14.63
CA VAL A 266 2.83 11.39 15.18
C VAL A 266 3.21 11.60 16.64
N ALA A 267 3.79 12.77 16.95
CA ALA A 267 4.37 13.01 18.27
C ALA A 267 4.14 14.44 18.77
N GLY A 268 3.65 14.54 20.00
CA GLY A 268 3.53 15.79 20.75
C GLY A 268 2.11 16.02 21.27
N GLU A 269 2.02 16.81 22.35
CA GLU A 269 0.75 17.18 22.95
C GLU A 269 -0.11 17.98 21.95
N GLY A 270 -1.37 17.58 21.80
CA GLY A 270 -2.31 18.20 20.86
C GLY A 270 -2.02 17.88 19.39
N VAL A 271 -1.13 16.93 19.09
CA VAL A 271 -0.92 16.42 17.74
C VAL A 271 -1.90 15.30 17.46
N GLY A 272 -2.63 15.39 16.35
CA GLY A 272 -3.69 14.46 15.99
C GLY A 272 -3.65 14.05 14.52
N TRP A 273 -3.96 12.78 14.24
CA TRP A 273 -4.24 12.31 12.88
C TRP A 273 -5.53 11.51 12.84
N THR A 274 -6.52 12.01 12.09
CA THR A 274 -7.78 11.32 11.80
C THR A 274 -7.77 10.80 10.36
N ASN A 275 -7.87 9.49 10.18
CA ASN A 275 -7.97 8.83 8.87
C ASN A 275 -9.34 8.15 8.74
N SER A 276 -10.26 8.73 7.98
CA SER A 276 -11.67 8.32 7.96
C SER A 276 -11.94 6.96 7.29
N GLY A 277 -10.95 6.37 6.61
CA GLY A 277 -11.00 5.04 6.00
C GLY A 277 -9.86 4.14 6.43
N ARG A 278 -9.42 3.28 5.51
CA ARG A 278 -8.30 2.35 5.72
C ARG A 278 -6.95 3.06 5.82
N MET A 279 -6.20 2.72 6.84
CA MET A 279 -4.78 3.01 7.01
C MET A 279 -3.98 1.71 6.85
N SER A 280 -3.19 1.61 5.78
CA SER A 280 -2.31 0.45 5.55
C SER A 280 -0.88 0.79 6.00
N ILE A 281 -0.35 0.05 6.96
CA ILE A 281 1.01 0.14 7.46
C ILE A 281 1.79 -1.07 6.95
N GLY A 282 2.65 -0.84 5.96
CA GLY A 282 3.21 -1.89 5.12
C GLY A 282 2.13 -2.43 4.20
N LEU A 283 1.83 -1.71 3.10
CA LEU A 283 0.86 -2.16 2.11
C LEU A 283 1.47 -3.32 1.31
N GLU A 284 2.35 -3.04 0.35
CA GLU A 284 3.20 -4.04 -0.32
C GLU A 284 4.66 -3.95 0.13
N GLY A 285 5.05 -2.83 0.75
CA GLY A 285 6.41 -2.56 1.22
C GLY A 285 6.59 -2.77 2.72
N THR A 286 7.53 -2.03 3.30
CA THR A 286 7.74 -1.93 4.74
C THR A 286 7.21 -0.59 5.25
N GLY A 287 6.25 -0.63 6.17
CA GLY A 287 5.68 0.57 6.80
C GLY A 287 5.89 0.57 8.30
N SER A 288 6.19 1.74 8.86
CA SER A 288 6.27 1.95 10.30
C SER A 288 5.45 3.16 10.74
N LEU A 289 4.60 2.99 11.74
CA LEU A 289 3.85 4.07 12.38
C LEU A 289 4.27 4.19 13.85
N ASN A 290 4.80 5.34 14.24
CA ASN A 290 5.14 5.68 15.61
C ASN A 290 4.16 6.73 16.14
N ILE A 291 3.49 6.43 17.24
CA ILE A 291 2.61 7.35 17.95
C ILE A 291 3.22 7.55 19.33
N ASP A 292 3.63 8.77 19.66
CA ASP A 292 4.35 9.08 20.91
C ASP A 292 3.93 10.44 21.50
N GLU A 293 4.47 10.75 22.67
CA GLU A 293 4.44 12.08 23.30
C GLU A 293 3.02 12.67 23.42
N HIS A 294 2.04 11.86 23.83
CA HIS A 294 0.65 12.30 24.05
C HIS A 294 -0.13 12.64 22.77
N ALA A 295 0.33 12.16 21.62
CA ALA A 295 -0.39 12.28 20.36
C ALA A 295 -1.60 11.33 20.27
N ALA A 296 -2.51 11.63 19.36
CA ALA A 296 -3.67 10.78 19.08
C ALA A 296 -3.76 10.42 17.59
N VAL A 297 -3.99 9.14 17.29
CA VAL A 297 -4.36 8.66 15.95
C VAL A 297 -5.71 7.97 16.01
N VAL A 298 -6.59 8.30 15.07
CA VAL A 298 -7.93 7.75 14.93
C VAL A 298 -8.10 7.27 13.50
N CYS A 299 -8.49 6.02 13.30
CA CYS A 299 -8.80 5.51 11.96
C CYS A 299 -10.05 4.64 11.93
N LEU A 300 -10.64 4.42 10.75
CA LEU A 300 -11.73 3.46 10.61
C LEU A 300 -11.18 2.04 10.57
N GLU A 301 -10.22 1.78 9.69
CA GLU A 301 -9.57 0.49 9.58
C GLU A 301 -8.05 0.65 9.63
N ALA A 302 -7.36 -0.24 10.34
CA ALA A 302 -5.91 -0.30 10.40
C ALA A 302 -5.42 -1.70 10.00
N PHE A 303 -4.61 -1.75 8.93
CA PHE A 303 -4.05 -2.99 8.40
C PHE A 303 -2.53 -2.91 8.54
N VAL A 304 -1.93 -3.81 9.33
CA VAL A 304 -0.49 -3.84 9.62
C VAL A 304 0.10 -5.08 8.95
N GLY A 305 0.91 -4.90 7.91
CA GLY A 305 1.33 -5.99 7.02
C GLY A 305 0.17 -6.46 6.14
N ASP A 306 -0.24 -5.60 5.19
CA ASP A 306 -1.49 -5.71 4.44
C ASP A 306 -1.41 -6.81 3.36
N GLU A 307 -0.46 -6.72 2.42
CA GLU A 307 -0.34 -7.62 1.26
C GLU A 307 0.75 -8.70 1.43
N PRO A 308 0.76 -9.77 0.59
CA PRO A 308 1.77 -10.82 0.67
C PRO A 308 3.21 -10.28 0.55
N GLY A 309 4.08 -10.67 1.49
CA GLY A 309 5.49 -10.26 1.50
C GLY A 309 5.75 -8.85 2.06
N SER A 310 4.70 -8.12 2.46
CA SER A 310 4.82 -6.83 3.15
C SER A 310 5.16 -6.98 4.63
N ALA A 311 5.66 -5.90 5.23
CA ALA A 311 5.95 -5.82 6.67
C ALA A 311 5.41 -4.51 7.26
N GLY A 312 4.53 -4.60 8.24
CA GLY A 312 3.99 -3.46 8.98
C GLY A 312 4.45 -3.45 10.44
N SER A 313 4.81 -2.28 10.97
CA SER A 313 5.09 -2.12 12.39
C SER A 313 4.40 -0.88 12.96
N VAL A 314 3.73 -1.03 14.11
CA VAL A 314 3.14 0.09 14.86
C VAL A 314 3.70 0.12 16.28
N SER A 315 4.17 1.27 16.72
CA SER A 315 4.57 1.53 18.11
C SER A 315 3.68 2.63 18.68
N VAL A 316 2.90 2.30 19.71
CA VAL A 316 2.10 3.26 20.48
C VAL A 316 2.69 3.37 21.87
N ARG A 317 3.29 4.52 22.16
CA ARG A 317 4.04 4.71 23.40
C ARG A 317 3.70 6.03 24.04
N THR A 318 3.67 6.07 25.36
CA THR A 318 3.80 7.36 26.07
C THR A 318 5.13 7.38 26.81
N THR A 319 6.05 8.22 26.33
CA THR A 319 7.29 8.51 27.06
C THR A 319 7.06 9.63 28.09
N GLY A 320 7.75 9.55 29.23
CA GLY A 320 7.76 10.64 30.21
C GLY A 320 6.53 10.79 31.12
N LEU A 321 5.58 9.84 31.13
CA LEU A 321 4.46 9.85 32.07
C LEU A 321 4.95 9.88 33.53
N PRO A 322 4.65 10.93 34.31
CA PRO A 322 4.87 10.90 35.75
C PRO A 322 3.96 9.83 36.37
N ALA A 323 4.54 8.95 37.20
CA ALA A 323 3.78 7.89 37.87
C ALA A 323 2.55 8.46 38.61
N GLY A 324 1.37 7.89 38.33
CA GLY A 324 0.12 8.24 39.02
C GLY A 324 -0.68 9.42 38.44
N LYS A 325 -0.34 9.92 37.24
CA LYS A 325 -1.26 10.78 36.47
C LYS A 325 -2.23 9.94 35.63
N GLY A 326 -3.50 10.37 35.56
CA GLY A 326 -4.60 9.64 34.93
C GLY A 326 -4.59 9.63 33.40
N THR A 327 -5.56 8.92 32.82
CA THR A 327 -5.68 8.54 31.39
C THR A 327 -5.80 9.70 30.39
N SER A 328 -6.11 10.92 30.81
CA SER A 328 -6.35 12.05 29.90
C SER A 328 -5.09 12.65 29.25
N GLU A 329 -3.91 12.14 29.61
CA GLU A 329 -2.60 12.57 29.07
C GLU A 329 -1.85 11.36 28.48
N LYS A 330 -2.51 10.30 28.01
CA LYS A 330 -1.82 9.17 27.36
C LYS A 330 -1.84 9.31 25.84
N THR A 331 -0.80 8.83 25.19
CA THR A 331 -0.83 8.59 23.76
C THR A 331 -1.98 7.63 23.44
N LEU A 332 -2.77 7.96 22.42
CA LEU A 332 -3.97 7.24 22.05
C LEU A 332 -3.88 6.72 20.61
N TRP A 333 -4.23 5.45 20.42
CA TRP A 333 -4.60 4.92 19.11
C TRP A 333 -6.00 4.31 19.15
N TRP A 334 -6.90 4.82 18.31
CA TRP A 334 -8.27 4.32 18.18
C TRP A 334 -8.52 3.83 16.75
N THR A 335 -9.11 2.66 16.60
CA THR A 335 -9.55 2.13 15.30
C THR A 335 -10.84 1.32 15.45
N ASP A 336 -11.69 1.22 14.43
CA ASP A 336 -12.77 0.23 14.47
C ASP A 336 -12.17 -1.16 14.19
N ASP A 337 -11.66 -1.38 12.98
CA ASP A 337 -11.06 -2.66 12.61
C ASP A 337 -9.53 -2.59 12.73
N LEU A 338 -8.93 -3.54 13.45
CA LEU A 338 -7.47 -3.71 13.55
C LEU A 338 -7.08 -5.10 13.03
N ILE A 339 -6.33 -5.15 11.93
CA ILE A 339 -5.76 -6.39 11.40
C ILE A 339 -4.25 -6.32 11.48
N VAL A 340 -3.66 -7.23 12.25
CA VAL A 340 -2.21 -7.35 12.44
C VAL A 340 -1.74 -8.64 11.78
N GLY A 341 -0.93 -8.51 10.73
CA GLY A 341 -0.58 -9.60 9.82
C GLY A 341 -1.81 -10.00 8.99
N HIS A 342 -2.20 -9.17 8.02
CA HIS A 342 -3.32 -9.47 7.13
C HIS A 342 -2.93 -10.58 6.16
N TYR A 343 -2.29 -10.29 5.03
CA TYR A 343 -1.57 -11.26 4.20
C TYR A 343 -0.04 -11.24 4.43
N GLY A 344 0.48 -10.20 5.07
CA GLY A 344 1.91 -10.01 5.34
C GLY A 344 2.33 -10.29 6.79
N GLU A 345 3.45 -9.70 7.20
CA GLU A 345 3.91 -9.69 8.59
C GLU A 345 3.51 -8.38 9.28
N GLY A 346 2.85 -8.47 10.43
CA GLY A 346 2.46 -7.30 11.22
C GLY A 346 2.92 -7.40 12.68
N ASP A 347 3.50 -6.32 13.18
CA ASP A 347 3.96 -6.19 14.57
C ASP A 347 3.40 -4.92 15.22
N VAL A 348 2.71 -5.04 16.35
CA VAL A 348 2.22 -3.91 17.15
C VAL A 348 2.80 -3.96 18.56
N THR A 349 3.36 -2.85 19.04
CA THR A 349 3.79 -2.69 20.43
C THR A 349 3.04 -1.54 21.10
N ILE A 350 2.47 -1.82 22.27
CA ILE A 350 1.77 -0.84 23.12
C ILE A 350 2.55 -0.72 24.43
N GLU A 351 3.05 0.47 24.73
CA GLU A 351 3.87 0.74 25.92
C GLU A 351 3.47 2.02 26.65
N ASN A 352 2.89 1.86 27.84
CA ASN A 352 2.33 2.94 28.66
C ASN A 352 1.37 3.85 27.89
N ALA A 353 0.57 3.29 26.99
CA ALA A 353 -0.36 4.01 26.12
C ALA A 353 -1.75 3.38 26.17
N ASP A 354 -2.74 4.14 25.70
CA ASP A 354 -4.12 3.66 25.57
C ASP A 354 -4.38 3.28 24.10
N VAL A 355 -4.91 2.08 23.87
CA VAL A 355 -5.39 1.64 22.55
C VAL A 355 -6.84 1.19 22.67
N VAL A 356 -7.64 1.51 21.67
CA VAL A 356 -9.02 1.06 21.57
C VAL A 356 -9.27 0.50 20.17
N SER A 357 -9.84 -0.70 20.10
CA SER A 357 -10.30 -1.29 18.85
C SER A 357 -11.73 -1.83 18.96
N ALA A 358 -12.49 -1.86 17.87
CA ALA A 358 -13.74 -2.61 17.83
C ALA A 358 -13.44 -4.08 17.54
N ALA A 359 -13.19 -4.45 16.28
CA ALA A 359 -12.81 -5.82 15.91
C ALA A 359 -11.30 -5.92 15.71
N THR A 360 -10.70 -7.00 16.19
CA THR A 360 -9.27 -7.26 16.01
C THR A 360 -8.98 -8.67 15.52
N ILE A 361 -8.11 -8.79 14.53
CA ILE A 361 -7.57 -10.05 14.05
C ILE A 361 -6.04 -10.00 14.08
N ILE A 362 -5.42 -10.99 14.71
CA ILE A 362 -3.96 -11.17 14.75
C ILE A 362 -3.63 -12.45 14.00
N GLY A 363 -2.93 -12.35 12.87
CA GLY A 363 -2.69 -13.45 11.93
C GLY A 363 -3.98 -13.79 11.17
N SER A 364 -4.34 -12.95 10.19
CA SER A 364 -5.62 -13.04 9.48
C SER A 364 -5.68 -14.13 8.44
N GLU A 365 -4.74 -14.13 7.48
CA GLU A 365 -4.79 -14.97 6.27
C GLU A 365 -3.74 -16.08 6.27
N THR A 366 -3.94 -17.07 5.40
CA THR A 366 -3.01 -18.20 5.29
C THR A 366 -1.61 -17.73 4.89
N GLY A 367 -0.62 -18.05 5.73
CA GLY A 367 0.79 -17.66 5.53
C GLY A 367 1.16 -16.30 6.13
N SER A 368 0.20 -15.56 6.69
CA SER A 368 0.46 -14.30 7.37
C SER A 368 0.90 -14.52 8.82
N ARG A 369 1.57 -13.51 9.39
CA ARG A 369 2.00 -13.52 10.79
C ARG A 369 1.66 -12.20 11.46
N GLY A 370 0.88 -12.27 12.54
CA GLY A 370 0.55 -11.12 13.38
C GLY A 370 1.13 -11.28 14.78
N VAL A 371 1.73 -10.20 15.32
CA VAL A 371 2.20 -10.15 16.70
C VAL A 371 1.78 -8.85 17.36
N VAL A 372 1.19 -8.95 18.55
CA VAL A 372 0.87 -7.79 19.39
C VAL A 372 1.50 -7.98 20.77
N THR A 373 2.22 -6.97 21.24
CA THR A 373 2.79 -6.92 22.60
C THR A 373 2.22 -5.73 23.35
N VAL A 374 1.60 -5.99 24.51
CA VAL A 374 1.10 -4.96 25.43
C VAL A 374 1.91 -5.03 26.71
N ARG A 375 2.62 -3.95 27.04
CA ARG A 375 3.54 -3.94 28.18
C ARG A 375 3.54 -2.64 28.95
N GLY A 376 3.88 -2.71 30.23
CA GLY A 376 3.96 -1.57 31.13
C GLY A 376 2.65 -1.33 31.88
N SER A 377 2.75 -0.97 33.15
CA SER A 377 1.62 -0.89 34.07
C SER A 377 0.59 0.18 33.73
N GLU A 378 0.96 1.11 32.85
CA GLU A 378 0.10 2.17 32.35
C GLU A 378 -0.47 1.84 30.96
N SER A 379 -0.17 0.68 30.39
CA SER A 379 -0.77 0.26 29.13
C SER A 379 -2.18 -0.28 29.34
N ARG A 380 -3.09 0.22 28.52
CA ARG A 380 -4.43 -0.32 28.42
C ARG A 380 -4.79 -0.54 26.96
N TRP A 381 -5.31 -1.72 26.66
CA TRP A 381 -5.95 -1.99 25.39
C TRP A 381 -7.38 -2.50 25.63
N ASP A 382 -8.37 -1.78 25.10
CA ASP A 382 -9.77 -2.17 25.14
C ASP A 382 -10.21 -2.56 23.72
N ALA A 383 -10.59 -3.81 23.51
CA ALA A 383 -11.13 -4.31 22.23
C ALA A 383 -12.58 -4.79 22.40
N ASP A 384 -13.44 -4.66 21.38
CA ASP A 384 -14.78 -5.28 21.43
C ASP A 384 -14.73 -6.78 21.08
N GLU A 385 -13.96 -7.17 20.07
CA GLU A 385 -13.77 -8.56 19.62
C GLU A 385 -12.30 -8.83 19.24
N LEU A 386 -11.79 -10.01 19.60
CA LEU A 386 -10.44 -10.44 19.22
C LEU A 386 -10.41 -11.88 18.71
N TYR A 387 -9.76 -12.06 17.57
CA TYR A 387 -9.37 -13.34 17.00
C TYR A 387 -7.84 -13.44 16.94
N VAL A 388 -7.27 -14.46 17.56
CA VAL A 388 -5.82 -14.73 17.49
C VAL A 388 -5.57 -16.03 16.75
N GLY A 389 -4.79 -15.96 15.67
CA GLY A 389 -4.55 -17.06 14.74
C GLY A 389 -5.84 -17.46 14.03
N PHE A 390 -6.33 -16.57 13.16
CA PHE A 390 -7.56 -16.79 12.40
C PHE A 390 -7.30 -17.81 11.29
N HIS A 391 -6.81 -17.39 10.12
CA HIS A 391 -6.19 -18.28 9.13
C HIS A 391 -4.66 -18.14 9.07
N GLY A 392 -4.07 -17.24 9.84
CA GLY A 392 -2.62 -17.04 9.93
C GLY A 392 -2.03 -17.47 11.27
N ASP A 393 -0.75 -17.14 11.48
CA ASP A 393 -0.07 -17.31 12.76
C ASP A 393 -0.23 -16.04 13.60
N GLY A 394 -0.98 -16.14 14.71
CA GLY A 394 -1.27 -15.00 15.57
C GLY A 394 -0.67 -15.14 16.96
N ALA A 395 -0.02 -14.09 17.46
CA ALA A 395 0.53 -14.05 18.81
C ALA A 395 0.16 -12.75 19.55
N LEU A 396 -0.33 -12.88 20.78
CA LEU A 396 -0.55 -11.78 21.72
C LEU A 396 0.24 -12.03 23.01
N LEU A 397 1.05 -11.06 23.42
CA LEU A 397 1.77 -11.03 24.68
C LEU A 397 1.27 -9.87 25.54
N ILE A 398 0.89 -10.14 26.79
CA ILE A 398 0.50 -9.15 27.79
C ILE A 398 1.44 -9.30 28.98
N GLU A 399 2.24 -8.26 29.23
CA GLU A 399 3.32 -8.29 30.22
C GLU A 399 3.48 -6.99 31.02
N ASP A 400 4.36 -7.01 32.02
CA ASP A 400 4.80 -5.84 32.79
C ASP A 400 3.68 -4.97 33.41
N GLY A 401 2.59 -5.60 33.86
CA GLY A 401 1.47 -4.95 34.53
C GLY A 401 0.42 -4.35 33.59
N ALA A 402 0.50 -4.62 32.28
CA ALA A 402 -0.48 -4.16 31.32
C ALA A 402 -1.88 -4.77 31.55
N VAL A 403 -2.91 -4.03 31.14
CA VAL A 403 -4.30 -4.46 31.20
C VAL A 403 -4.88 -4.55 29.79
N PHE A 404 -5.48 -5.69 29.46
CA PHE A 404 -6.21 -5.93 28.21
C PHE A 404 -7.66 -6.35 28.51
N SER A 405 -8.65 -5.71 27.89
CA SER A 405 -10.07 -6.02 28.09
C SER A 405 -10.76 -6.27 26.76
N VAL A 406 -11.50 -7.38 26.63
CA VAL A 406 -11.99 -7.85 25.32
C VAL A 406 -13.17 -8.84 25.35
N LYS A 407 -13.76 -9.17 24.19
CA LYS A 407 -14.46 -10.46 23.95
C LYS A 407 -13.63 -11.32 23.00
N THR A 408 -13.21 -12.54 23.37
CA THR A 408 -12.09 -13.22 22.67
C THR A 408 -12.38 -14.62 22.16
N ALA A 409 -11.86 -14.93 20.97
CA ALA A 409 -11.64 -16.27 20.45
C ALA A 409 -10.16 -16.49 20.06
N ILE A 410 -9.61 -17.67 20.36
CA ILE A 410 -8.20 -18.04 20.12
C ILE A 410 -8.13 -19.37 19.36
N GLY A 411 -7.36 -19.41 18.26
CA GLY A 411 -7.12 -20.61 17.46
C GLY A 411 -8.34 -21.05 16.67
N THR A 412 -8.88 -20.17 15.82
CA THR A 412 -10.26 -20.32 15.34
C THR A 412 -10.44 -21.29 14.19
N PHE A 413 -9.42 -21.51 13.34
CA PHE A 413 -9.50 -22.47 12.23
C PHE A 413 -8.48 -23.63 12.32
N ILE A 414 -8.80 -24.71 11.61
CA ILE A 414 -8.03 -25.96 11.58
C ILE A 414 -6.60 -25.69 11.09
N ASN A 415 -5.60 -26.22 11.80
CA ASN A 415 -4.17 -26.11 11.51
C ASN A 415 -3.49 -24.74 11.74
N HIS A 416 -4.21 -23.71 12.19
CA HIS A 416 -3.63 -22.39 12.45
C HIS A 416 -3.42 -22.14 13.96
N ALA A 417 -2.32 -21.49 14.32
CA ALA A 417 -1.90 -21.34 15.71
C ALA A 417 -2.24 -19.93 16.23
N GLY A 418 -3.26 -19.85 17.07
CA GLY A 418 -3.51 -18.69 17.91
C GLY A 418 -2.79 -18.85 19.25
N ARG A 419 -1.92 -17.92 19.63
CA ARG A 419 -1.23 -17.95 20.92
C ARG A 419 -1.44 -16.67 21.71
N VAL A 420 -1.90 -16.81 22.94
CA VAL A 420 -1.97 -15.72 23.92
C VAL A 420 -1.10 -16.07 25.12
N VAL A 421 -0.24 -15.15 25.53
CA VAL A 421 0.59 -15.26 26.73
C VAL A 421 0.27 -14.09 27.65
N VAL A 422 -0.10 -14.40 28.89
CA VAL A 422 -0.24 -13.41 29.96
C VAL A 422 0.80 -13.74 31.02
N GLU A 423 1.77 -12.86 31.19
CA GLU A 423 2.87 -13.05 32.13
C GLU A 423 3.22 -11.78 32.87
N SER A 424 3.82 -11.90 34.05
CA SER A 424 4.44 -10.75 34.69
C SER A 424 5.34 -11.18 35.84
N GLN A 425 6.51 -10.55 35.91
CA GLN A 425 7.47 -10.72 36.99
C GLN A 425 7.10 -9.89 38.23
N ASP A 426 6.76 -8.61 38.03
CA ASP A 426 6.69 -7.63 39.14
C ASP A 426 5.26 -7.18 39.47
N LEU A 427 4.48 -6.69 38.49
CA LEU A 427 3.12 -6.14 38.66
C LEU A 427 2.09 -6.99 37.92
N PRO A 428 0.93 -7.35 38.51
CA PRO A 428 -0.01 -8.27 37.85
C PRO A 428 -0.43 -7.74 36.46
N SER A 429 -0.19 -8.54 35.43
CA SER A 429 -0.72 -8.32 34.08
C SER A 429 -2.07 -9.01 33.97
N GLU A 430 -3.06 -8.32 33.44
CA GLU A 430 -4.46 -8.78 33.45
C GLU A 430 -5.07 -8.81 32.05
N MET A 431 -5.75 -9.92 31.75
CA MET A 431 -6.65 -10.05 30.61
C MET A 431 -8.08 -10.28 31.12
N GLU A 432 -8.96 -9.31 30.89
CA GLU A 432 -10.40 -9.43 31.13
C GLU A 432 -11.11 -9.83 29.83
N THR A 433 -11.92 -10.90 29.83
CA THR A 433 -12.57 -11.37 28.59
C THR A 433 -14.01 -11.90 28.75
N ARG A 434 -14.89 -11.62 27.78
CA ARG A 434 -16.33 -11.95 27.88
C ARG A 434 -17.00 -12.38 26.55
N PRO A 435 -17.15 -13.67 26.20
CA PRO A 435 -16.53 -14.90 26.71
C PRO A 435 -15.10 -15.12 26.18
N LEU A 436 -14.47 -16.23 26.58
CA LEU A 436 -13.21 -16.75 26.03
C LEU A 436 -13.45 -18.08 25.32
N PHE A 437 -13.13 -18.16 24.03
CA PHE A 437 -13.14 -19.41 23.26
C PHE A 437 -11.72 -19.84 22.93
N LEU A 438 -11.37 -21.09 23.25
CA LEU A 438 -10.16 -21.76 22.76
C LEU A 438 -10.60 -22.92 21.86
N SER A 439 -10.23 -22.84 20.58
CA SER A 439 -10.55 -23.85 19.55
C SER A 439 -9.26 -24.43 18.95
N ASN A 440 -9.37 -25.57 18.28
CA ASN A 440 -8.30 -26.20 17.49
C ASN A 440 -6.91 -26.20 18.19
N ASN A 441 -5.94 -25.47 17.64
CA ASN A 441 -4.56 -25.31 18.12
C ASN A 441 -4.35 -24.04 18.97
N GLY A 442 -5.43 -23.43 19.47
CA GLY A 442 -5.37 -22.26 20.34
C GLY A 442 -4.63 -22.55 21.65
N LEU A 443 -3.63 -21.73 21.96
CA LEU A 443 -2.80 -21.86 23.16
C LEU A 443 -2.90 -20.60 24.02
N LEU A 444 -3.48 -20.73 25.21
CA LEU A 444 -3.39 -19.73 26.26
C LEU A 444 -2.34 -20.18 27.29
N THR A 445 -1.31 -19.35 27.51
CA THR A 445 -0.32 -19.55 28.57
C THR A 445 -0.48 -18.46 29.62
N ILE A 446 -0.73 -18.86 30.86
CA ILE A 446 -0.72 -17.97 32.03
C ILE A 446 0.45 -18.40 32.90
N ARG A 447 1.37 -17.49 33.18
CA ARG A 447 2.53 -17.78 34.05
C ARG A 447 2.86 -16.61 34.96
N GLU A 448 3.61 -16.93 36.01
CA GLU A 448 4.04 -15.96 37.02
C GLU A 448 2.85 -15.23 37.65
N LYS A 449 2.81 -13.89 37.61
CA LYS A 449 1.69 -13.06 38.11
C LYS A 449 0.66 -12.70 37.04
N GLY A 450 0.63 -13.40 35.91
CA GLY A 450 -0.42 -13.23 34.91
C GLY A 450 -1.79 -13.65 35.46
N LEU A 451 -2.83 -12.87 35.14
CA LEU A 451 -4.21 -13.11 35.52
C LEU A 451 -5.12 -13.06 34.29
N VAL A 452 -6.00 -14.05 34.15
CA VAL A 452 -7.07 -14.04 33.15
C VAL A 452 -8.41 -14.16 33.87
N VAL A 453 -9.28 -13.17 33.68
CA VAL A 453 -10.62 -13.13 34.25
C VAL A 453 -11.63 -13.25 33.12
N SER A 454 -12.52 -14.25 33.18
CA SER A 454 -13.57 -14.39 32.18
C SER A 454 -14.95 -14.64 32.76
N THR A 455 -16.00 -14.07 32.13
CA THR A 455 -17.38 -14.36 32.50
C THR A 455 -17.89 -15.71 31.99
N ASN A 456 -17.26 -16.28 30.94
CA ASN A 456 -17.57 -17.61 30.44
C ASN A 456 -16.39 -18.11 29.58
N CYS A 457 -15.99 -19.37 29.75
CA CYS A 457 -14.88 -19.96 29.00
C CYS A 457 -15.31 -21.29 28.38
N ILE A 458 -15.06 -21.44 27.08
CA ILE A 458 -15.26 -22.70 26.36
C ILE A 458 -13.93 -23.12 25.73
N ILE A 459 -13.51 -24.35 26.00
CA ILE A 459 -12.25 -24.92 25.53
C ILE A 459 -12.56 -26.19 24.74
N GLY A 460 -11.97 -26.33 23.56
CA GLY A 460 -12.14 -27.50 22.68
C GLY A 460 -13.46 -27.48 21.91
N LEU A 461 -13.90 -26.29 21.46
CA LEU A 461 -15.03 -26.17 20.55
C LEU A 461 -14.54 -26.56 19.14
N ASP A 462 -14.83 -27.79 18.74
CA ASP A 462 -14.57 -28.35 17.40
C ASP A 462 -15.80 -28.20 16.50
#